data_AF-A0A9D8LVG6-F1
#
_entry.id   AF-A0A9D8LVG6-F1
#
_cell.length_a   1.000
_cell.length_b   1.000
_cell.length_c   1.000
_cell.angle_alpha   90.00
_cell.angle_beta   90.00
_cell.angle_gamma   90.00
#
_symmetry.space_group_name_H-M   'P 1'
#
loop_
_entity.id
_entity.type
_entity.pdbx_description
1 polymer ?
#
loop_
_entity_poly.entity_id
_entity_poly.type
_entity_poly.pdbx_seq_one_letter_code
_entity_poly.pdbx_strand_id
1 'polypeptide(L)' 'MKKTSLYLDPDVELALERLAVAEGVTKAEIVRRALAKEAQQSPRPRITAIGVGAGPGDVADNVDEHLRDTGFGTR' A
#
# COMPACT_ATOMS: atom_id res chain seq x y z
N MET A 1 19.29 5.84 -0.13
CA MET A 1 18.85 4.76 0.81
C MET A 1 18.89 5.29 2.23
N LYS A 2 17.94 4.90 3.09
CA LYS A 2 17.98 5.16 4.54
C LYS A 2 18.56 3.93 5.25
N LYS A 3 19.49 4.13 6.19
CA LYS A 3 20.00 3.05 7.04
C LYS A 3 18.95 2.70 8.09
N THR A 4 18.61 1.42 8.19
CA THR A 4 17.65 0.90 9.16
C THR A 4 18.31 -0.25 9.90
N SER A 5 18.18 -0.28 11.22
CA SER A 5 18.60 -1.40 12.06
C SER A 5 17.38 -2.26 12.39
N LEU A 6 17.51 -3.57 12.31
CA LEU A 6 16.46 -4.54 12.58
C LEU A 6 17.03 -5.61 13.50
N TYR A 7 16.23 -6.09 14.45
CA TYR A 7 16.54 -7.29 15.21
C TYR A 7 16.01 -8.50 14.45
N LEU A 8 16.85 -9.53 14.34
CA LEU A 8 16.52 -10.80 13.69
C LEU A 8 16.82 -11.94 14.65
N ASP A 9 16.03 -12.99 14.58
CA ASP A 9 16.34 -14.21 15.32
C ASP A 9 17.66 -14.81 14.78
N PRO A 10 18.49 -15.44 15.64
CA PRO A 10 19.82 -15.91 15.23
C PRO A 10 19.80 -16.93 14.09
N ASP A 11 18.77 -17.76 14.01
CA ASP A 11 18.56 -18.74 12.94
C ASP A 11 18.23 -18.07 11.60
N VAL A 12 17.44 -16.98 11.63
CA VAL A 12 17.13 -16.16 10.46
C VAL A 12 18.39 -15.47 9.93
N GLU A 13 19.23 -14.90 10.82
CA GLU A 13 20.48 -14.27 10.41
C GLU A 13 21.45 -15.28 9.77
N LEU A 14 21.52 -16.50 10.31
CA LEU A 14 22.34 -17.58 9.73
C LEU A 14 21.83 -18.00 8.34
N ALA A 15 20.52 -18.13 8.17
CA ALA A 15 19.92 -18.44 6.88
C ALA A 15 20.18 -17.31 5.85
N LEU A 16 20.07 -16.06 6.29
CA LEU A 16 20.35 -14.88 5.46
C LEU A 16 21.81 -14.83 5.01
N GLU A 17 22.75 -15.19 5.88
CA GLU A 17 24.17 -15.28 5.54
C GLU A 17 24.47 -16.34 4.49
N ARG A 18 23.93 -17.55 4.67
CA ARG A 18 24.09 -18.64 3.72
C ARG A 18 23.55 -18.26 2.34
N LEU A 19 22.39 -17.62 2.31
CA LEU A 19 21.77 -17.18 1.06
C LEU A 19 22.58 -16.08 0.37
N ALA A 20 23.06 -15.10 1.13
CA ALA A 20 23.92 -14.04 0.62
C ALA A 20 25.21 -14.58 -0.02
N VAL A 21 25.85 -15.56 0.64
CA VAL A 21 27.05 -16.23 0.11
C VAL A 21 26.71 -17.03 -1.15
N ALA A 22 25.63 -17.80 -1.13
CA ALA A 22 25.22 -18.61 -2.27
C ALA A 22 24.88 -17.77 -3.52
N GLU A 23 24.28 -16.60 -3.34
CA GLU A 23 23.91 -15.69 -4.43
C GLU A 23 25.02 -14.68 -4.79
N GLY A 24 26.10 -14.59 -4.00
CA GLY A 24 27.16 -13.61 -4.22
C GLY A 24 26.71 -12.15 -4.04
N VAL A 25 25.69 -11.91 -3.21
CA VAL A 25 25.14 -10.57 -2.94
C VAL A 25 25.18 -10.24 -1.45
N THR A 26 24.97 -8.98 -1.09
CA THR A 26 24.94 -8.58 0.33
C THR A 26 23.67 -9.06 1.04
N LYS A 27 23.74 -9.34 2.35
CA LYS A 27 22.57 -9.61 3.22
C LYS A 27 21.48 -8.54 3.05
N ALA A 28 21.88 -7.28 2.98
CA ALA A 28 20.97 -6.16 2.80
C ALA A 28 20.24 -6.17 1.44
N GLU A 29 20.87 -6.71 0.39
CA GLU A 29 20.22 -6.86 -0.92
C GLU A 29 19.13 -7.92 -0.89
N ILE A 30 19.39 -9.07 -0.26
CA ILE A 30 18.38 -10.11 -0.04
C ILE A 30 17.19 -9.53 0.74
N VAL A 31 17.43 -8.82 1.84
CA VAL A 31 16.37 -8.19 2.64
C VAL A 31 15.57 -7.19 1.80
N ARG A 32 16.22 -6.34 1.00
CA ARG A 32 15.53 -5.40 0.10
C ARG A 32 14.62 -6.12 -0.89
N ARG A 33 15.10 -7.17 -1.55
CA ARG A 33 14.32 -7.94 -2.54
C ARG A 33 13.11 -8.61 -1.91
N ALA A 34 13.31 -9.24 -0.74
CA ALA A 34 12.24 -9.88 0.00
C ALA A 34 11.13 -8.87 0.39
N LEU A 35 11.52 -7.74 0.98
CA LEU A 35 10.57 -6.70 1.37
C LEU A 35 9.88 -6.04 0.16
N ALA A 36 10.60 -5.82 -0.94
CA ALA A 36 9.99 -5.28 -2.16
C ALA A 36 8.97 -6.23 -2.77
N LYS A 37 9.26 -7.54 -2.79
CA LYS A 37 8.33 -8.58 -3.25
C LYS A 37 7.06 -8.59 -2.39
N GLU A 38 7.20 -8.57 -1.07
CA GLU A 38 6.05 -8.55 -0.16
C GLU A 38 5.24 -7.26 -0.28
N ALA A 39 5.91 -6.11 -0.37
CA ALA A 39 5.25 -4.82 -0.53
C ALA A 39 4.44 -4.73 -1.85
N GLN A 40 4.86 -5.41 -2.92
CA GLN A 40 4.10 -5.49 -4.16
C GLN A 40 2.85 -6.37 -4.05
N GLN A 41 2.88 -7.39 -3.18
CA GLN A 41 1.74 -8.29 -2.94
C GLN A 41 0.64 -7.65 -2.10
N SER A 42 0.96 -6.59 -1.35
CA SER A 42 -0.03 -5.71 -0.74
C SER A 42 -0.36 -4.56 -1.70
N PRO A 43 -1.33 -4.69 -2.63
CA PRO A 43 -1.70 -3.57 -3.47
C PRO A 43 -2.16 -2.45 -2.56
N ARG A 44 -1.40 -1.36 -2.52
CA ARG A 44 -1.88 -0.11 -1.96
C ARG A 44 -3.23 0.18 -2.64
N PRO A 45 -4.34 0.31 -1.91
CA PRO A 45 -5.63 0.60 -2.54
C PRO A 45 -5.45 1.85 -3.38
N ARG A 46 -5.46 1.68 -4.70
CA ARG A 46 -5.56 2.82 -5.61
C ARG A 46 -7.04 3.16 -5.58
N ILE A 47 -7.37 4.37 -5.13
CA ILE A 47 -8.72 4.90 -5.29
C ILE A 47 -8.94 4.99 -6.80
N THR A 48 -9.66 4.03 -7.36
CA THR A 48 -9.97 3.96 -8.80
C THR A 48 -11.23 4.76 -9.15
N ALA A 49 -11.97 5.23 -8.14
CA ALA A 49 -13.24 5.94 -8.30
C ALA A 49 -13.09 7.46 -8.49
N ILE A 50 -11.89 7.98 -8.78
CA ILE A 50 -11.74 9.42 -9.10
C ILE A 50 -12.25 9.64 -10.53
N GLY A 51 -13.31 10.45 -10.69
CA GLY A 51 -13.88 10.81 -11.99
C GLY A 51 -14.82 9.76 -12.61
N VAL A 52 -15.24 8.74 -11.86
CA VAL A 52 -16.18 7.71 -12.36
C VAL A 52 -17.65 8.15 -12.34
N GLY A 53 -17.95 9.25 -11.64
CA GLY A 53 -19.27 9.87 -11.59
C GLY A 53 -19.28 11.20 -12.34
N ALA A 54 -20.38 11.47 -13.05
CA ALA A 54 -20.68 12.80 -13.59
C ALA A 54 -21.84 13.39 -12.78
N GLY A 55 -21.76 14.68 -12.48
CA GLY A 55 -22.78 15.40 -11.74
C GLY A 55 -22.49 16.89 -11.72
N PRO A 56 -23.35 17.68 -11.04
CA PRO A 56 -23.26 19.13 -11.00
C PRO A 56 -21.91 19.69 -10.51
N GLY A 57 -21.09 18.88 -9.83
CA GLY A 57 -19.74 19.25 -9.39
C GLY A 57 -19.70 19.99 -8.04
N ASP A 58 -20.87 20.33 -7.49
CA ASP A 58 -21.05 21.03 -6.22
C ASP A 58 -21.68 20.14 -5.13
N VAL A 59 -21.91 18.85 -5.43
CA VAL A 59 -22.64 17.93 -4.55
C VAL A 59 -21.99 17.79 -3.17
N ALA A 60 -20.65 17.88 -3.10
CA ALA A 60 -19.92 17.82 -1.84
C ALA A 60 -20.10 19.08 -0.97
N ASP A 61 -20.35 20.23 -1.60
CA ASP A 61 -20.52 21.52 -0.92
C ASP A 61 -21.99 21.76 -0.55
N ASN A 62 -22.93 21.19 -1.30
CA ASN A 62 -24.38 21.41 -1.18
C ASN A 62 -25.18 20.14 -0.82
N VAL A 63 -24.62 19.27 0.02
CA VAL A 63 -25.17 17.93 0.33
C VAL A 63 -26.65 17.97 0.72
N ASP A 64 -27.03 18.84 1.66
CA ASP A 64 -28.39 18.90 2.20
C ASP A 64 -29.44 19.35 1.17
N GLU A 65 -29.05 20.23 0.24
CA GLU A 65 -29.93 20.70 -0.84
C GLU A 65 -30.20 19.58 -1.83
N HIS A 66 -29.14 18.93 -2.32
CA HIS A 66 -29.24 17.82 -3.27
C HIS A 66 -30.02 16.63 -2.68
N LEU A 67 -29.83 16.30 -1.40
CA LEU A 67 -30.58 15.22 -0.75
C LEU A 67 -32.08 15.53 -0.65
N ARG A 68 -32.43 16.78 -0.37
CA ARG A 68 -33.82 17.24 -0.31
C ARG A 68 -34.48 17.20 -1.69
N ASP A 69 -33.81 17.75 -2.69
CA ASP A 69 -34.36 17.90 -4.04
C ASP A 69 -34.51 16.56 -4.77
N THR A 70 -33.63 15.60 -4.46
CA THR A 70 -33.72 14.24 -4.99
C THR A 70 -34.74 13.36 -4.25
N GLY A 71 -35.32 13.85 -3.15
CA GLY A 71 -36.26 13.09 -2.32
C GLY A 71 -35.62 11.89 -1.61
N PHE A 72 -34.31 11.95 -1.33
CA PHE A 72 -33.59 10.86 -0.70
C PHE A 72 -34.21 10.49 0.66
N GLY A 73 -34.50 9.21 0.88
CA GLY A 73 -35.09 8.70 2.13
C GLY A 73 -36.61 8.86 2.28
N THR A 74 -37.34 9.27 1.22
CA THR A 74 -38.82 9.41 1.27
C THR A 74 -39.60 8.14 0.89
N ARG A 75 -39.05 6.95 1.17
CA ARG A 75 -39.77 5.67 1.00
C ARG A 75 -39.42 4.66 2.08
#